data_AF-A0A059LBT8-F1
#
_entry.id   AF-A0A059LBT8-F1
#
_cell.length_a   1.000
_cell.length_b   1.000
_cell.length_c   1.000
_cell.angle_alpha   90.00
_cell.angle_beta   90.00
_cell.angle_gamma   90.00
#
_symmetry.space_group_name_H-M   'P 1'
#
loop_
_entity.id
_entity.type
_entity.pdbx_description
1 polymer ?
#
loop_
_entity_poly.entity_id
_entity_poly.type
_entity_poly.pdbx_seq_one_letter_code
_entity_poly.pdbx_strand_id
1 'polypeptide(L)'
;MPTEQFDLPLFAQAFAAVQSSVVHLQGVPLARRFAIVPLGPPLLRYSSRCRAALRYDEESDQVRLAVDRDVAAGEALVAWCGPQPNSRLLINYGFVDPDNPYDMLELVVSLSSEDPLFHRKRSRLAGTQAKLGTRQVFALKPAPAPLPPNLLSLVQLALAETPEDADQ
;
A
#
# COMPACT_ATOMS: atom_id res chain seq x y z
N MET A 1 6.66 2.71 35.69
CA MET A 1 7.30 1.43 35.28
C MET A 1 8.79 1.58 35.48
N PRO A 2 9.51 0.57 35.99
CA PRO A 2 10.96 0.63 36.09
C PRO A 2 11.55 0.68 34.68
N THR A 3 12.33 1.70 34.37
CA THR A 3 12.98 1.92 33.07
C THR A 3 14.04 0.86 32.74
N GLU A 4 14.39 0.00 33.70
CA GLU A 4 15.38 -1.08 33.55
C GLU A 4 14.84 -2.34 32.85
N GLN A 5 13.52 -2.45 32.62
CA GLN A 5 12.89 -3.62 31.99
C GLN A 5 12.43 -3.39 30.54
N PHE A 6 12.70 -2.22 29.97
CA PHE A 6 12.30 -1.88 28.61
C PHE A 6 13.53 -1.82 27.70
N ASP A 7 13.87 -2.97 27.13
CA ASP A 7 14.95 -3.12 26.18
C ASP A 7 14.44 -3.10 24.73
N LEU A 8 15.38 -2.98 23.79
CA LEU A 8 15.07 -2.97 22.36
C LEU A 8 14.33 -4.25 21.90
N PRO A 9 14.71 -5.48 22.34
CA PRO A 9 13.95 -6.70 22.06
C PRO A 9 12.48 -6.63 22.48
N LEU A 10 12.19 -6.20 23.71
CA LEU A 10 10.82 -6.08 24.20
C LEU A 10 10.03 -5.05 23.37
N PHE A 11 10.64 -3.90 23.05
CA PHE A 11 10.03 -2.91 22.18
C PHE A 11 9.72 -3.48 20.80
N ALA A 12 10.69 -4.15 20.17
CA ALA A 12 10.53 -4.72 18.83
C ALA A 12 9.43 -5.78 18.80
N GLN A 13 9.34 -6.64 19.83
CA GLN A 13 8.28 -7.63 19.96
C GLN A 13 6.91 -6.96 20.11
N ALA A 14 6.79 -5.98 21.01
CA ALA A 14 5.54 -5.26 21.22
C ALA A 14 5.11 -4.48 19.97
N PHE A 15 6.06 -3.81 19.31
CA PHE A 15 5.82 -3.09 18.06
C PHE A 15 5.35 -4.04 16.95
N ALA A 16 6.02 -5.18 16.76
CA ALA A 16 5.63 -6.17 15.76
C ALA A 16 4.23 -6.75 16.05
N ALA A 17 3.92 -7.04 17.32
CA ALA A 17 2.60 -7.53 17.73
C ALA A 17 1.50 -6.50 17.41
N VAL A 18 1.72 -5.22 17.73
CA VAL A 18 0.76 -4.15 17.42
C VAL A 18 0.64 -3.94 15.92
N GLN A 19 1.76 -3.79 15.20
CA GLN A 19 1.79 -3.51 13.77
C GLN A 19 1.09 -4.58 12.95
N SER A 20 1.29 -5.87 13.29
CA SER A 20 0.70 -7.00 12.58
C SER A 20 -0.75 -7.28 12.98
N SER A 21 -1.22 -6.80 14.14
CA SER A 21 -2.54 -7.15 14.68
C SER A 21 -3.54 -6.00 14.70
N VAL A 22 -3.11 -4.76 14.47
CA VAL A 22 -4.01 -3.60 14.51
C VAL A 22 -5.02 -3.64 13.36
N VAL A 23 -6.29 -3.44 13.70
CA VAL A 23 -7.41 -3.38 12.78
C VAL A 23 -7.89 -1.95 12.62
N HIS A 24 -8.18 -1.56 11.38
CA HIS A 24 -8.76 -0.25 11.05
C HIS A 24 -10.28 -0.38 10.91
N LEU A 25 -10.99 -0.19 12.02
CA LEU A 25 -12.45 -0.25 12.05
C LEU A 25 -13.04 0.90 11.22
N GLN A 26 -13.96 0.57 10.31
CA GLN A 26 -14.71 1.55 9.52
C GLN A 26 -16.02 1.89 10.23
N GLY A 27 -16.59 3.06 9.93
CA GLY A 27 -17.84 3.52 10.53
C GLY A 27 -17.71 4.11 11.93
N VAL A 28 -16.56 3.99 12.58
CA VAL A 28 -16.33 4.51 13.94
C VAL A 28 -15.63 5.88 13.93
N PRO A 29 -15.79 6.69 15.00
CA PRO A 29 -14.99 7.90 15.19
C PRO A 29 -13.48 7.62 15.18
N LEU A 30 -12.67 8.59 14.75
CA LEU A 30 -11.21 8.46 14.65
C LEU A 30 -10.56 7.95 15.93
N ALA A 31 -11.05 8.36 17.11
CA ALA A 31 -10.55 7.93 18.41
C ALA A 31 -10.73 6.42 18.69
N ARG A 32 -11.59 5.72 17.95
CA ARG A 32 -11.87 4.27 18.07
C ARG A 32 -11.45 3.47 16.83
N ARG A 33 -10.79 4.11 15.87
CA ARG A 33 -10.48 3.51 14.57
C ARG A 33 -9.48 2.37 14.64
N PHE A 34 -8.56 2.43 15.58
CA PHE A 34 -7.49 1.45 15.73
C PHE A 34 -7.77 0.58 16.95
N ALA A 35 -7.83 -0.73 16.73
CA ALA A 35 -8.09 -1.69 17.79
C ALA A 35 -7.24 -2.95 17.61
N ILE A 36 -6.86 -3.56 18.73
CA ILE A 36 -6.41 -4.96 18.75
C ILE A 36 -7.65 -5.80 19.03
N VAL A 37 -8.02 -6.63 18.06
CA VAL A 37 -9.23 -7.47 18.16
C VAL A 37 -8.77 -8.88 18.58
N PRO A 38 -9.16 -9.37 19.77
CA PRO A 38 -8.91 -10.75 20.14
C PRO A 38 -9.46 -11.70 19.08
N LEU A 39 -8.71 -12.77 18.77
CA LEU A 39 -9.02 -13.70 17.67
C LEU A 39 -9.01 -13.09 16.25
N GLY A 40 -8.45 -11.88 16.11
CA GLY A 40 -8.32 -11.16 14.85
C GLY A 40 -7.03 -11.51 14.06
N PRO A 41 -6.30 -10.51 13.50
CA PRO A 41 -5.27 -10.71 12.49
C PRO A 41 -3.96 -11.50 12.78
N PRO A 42 -3.73 -12.17 13.93
CA PRO A 42 -2.77 -13.29 13.94
C PRO A 42 -3.41 -14.67 13.77
N LEU A 43 -4.72 -14.82 14.01
CA LEU A 43 -5.41 -16.12 13.94
C LEU A 43 -6.27 -16.30 12.68
N LEU A 44 -6.43 -15.24 11.89
CA LEU A 44 -7.11 -15.28 10.59
C LEU A 44 -6.08 -15.49 9.48
N ARG A 45 -6.43 -16.31 8.49
CA ARG A 45 -5.62 -16.40 7.27
C ARG A 45 -5.80 -15.12 6.46
N TYR A 46 -4.84 -14.78 5.62
CA TYR A 46 -4.96 -13.67 4.68
C TYR A 46 -5.16 -14.17 3.24
N SER A 47 -5.95 -13.41 2.46
CA SER A 47 -5.96 -13.50 1.01
C SER A 47 -6.32 -12.15 0.40
N SER A 48 -5.59 -11.73 -0.63
CA SER A 48 -5.88 -10.52 -1.39
C SER A 48 -7.08 -10.67 -2.33
N ARG A 49 -7.62 -11.89 -2.51
CA ARG A 49 -8.76 -12.18 -3.37
C ARG A 49 -10.10 -12.28 -2.65
N CYS A 50 -10.12 -12.17 -1.32
CA CYS A 50 -11.36 -12.06 -0.56
C CYS A 50 -11.70 -10.60 -0.24
N ARG A 51 -12.91 -10.41 0.26
CA ARG A 51 -13.48 -9.15 0.77
C ARG A 51 -13.92 -9.27 2.22
N ALA A 52 -13.70 -10.42 2.85
CA ALA A 52 -14.01 -10.63 4.25
C ALA A 52 -13.19 -9.68 5.13
N ALA A 53 -13.84 -8.92 6.00
CA ALA A 53 -13.16 -7.90 6.81
C ALA A 53 -13.79 -7.76 8.19
N LEU A 54 -12.96 -7.41 9.18
CA LEU A 54 -13.43 -7.07 10.52
C LEU A 54 -14.11 -5.70 10.47
N ARG A 55 -15.36 -5.65 10.92
CA ARG A 55 -16.19 -4.45 10.98
C ARG A 55 -16.76 -4.28 12.38
N TYR A 56 -16.92 -3.04 12.79
CA TYR A 56 -17.65 -2.73 14.00
C TYR A 56 -19.15 -2.69 13.68
N ASP A 57 -19.94 -3.35 14.51
CA ASP A 57 -21.39 -3.33 14.49
C ASP A 57 -21.89 -2.49 15.66
N GLU A 58 -22.51 -1.35 15.33
CA GLU A 58 -22.98 -0.38 16.33
C GLU A 58 -24.16 -0.92 17.14
N GLU A 59 -25.03 -1.74 16.54
CA GLU A 59 -26.24 -2.24 17.21
C GLU A 59 -25.90 -3.23 18.32
N SER A 60 -24.88 -4.06 18.12
CA SER A 60 -24.45 -5.07 19.09
C SER A 60 -23.21 -4.71 19.89
N ASP A 61 -22.59 -3.55 19.61
CA ASP A 61 -21.33 -3.08 20.18
C ASP A 61 -20.20 -4.13 20.07
N GLN A 62 -20.06 -4.74 18.90
CA GLN A 62 -19.13 -5.85 18.66
C GLN A 62 -18.32 -5.67 17.37
N VAL A 63 -17.12 -6.25 17.35
CA VAL A 63 -16.37 -6.44 16.11
C VAL A 63 -16.73 -7.80 15.53
N ARG A 64 -17.18 -7.81 14.27
CA ARG A 64 -17.59 -9.01 13.54
C ARG A 64 -16.76 -9.17 12.28
N LEU A 65 -16.40 -10.42 11.95
CA LEU A 65 -15.86 -10.74 10.64
C LEU A 65 -17.01 -10.82 9.64
N ALA A 66 -17.18 -9.79 8.82
CA ALA A 66 -18.13 -9.82 7.74
C ALA A 66 -17.55 -10.65 6.59
N VAL A 67 -18.02 -11.89 6.41
CA VAL A 67 -17.59 -12.78 5.34
C VAL A 67 -18.18 -12.37 3.99
N ASP A 68 -17.47 -12.67 2.91
CA ASP A 68 -17.86 -12.35 1.53
C ASP A 68 -18.38 -13.57 0.75
N ARG A 69 -18.34 -14.75 1.37
CA ARG A 69 -18.83 -16.02 0.83
C ARG A 69 -19.23 -16.96 1.95
N ASP A 70 -19.97 -18.01 1.61
CA ASP A 70 -20.20 -19.14 2.50
C ASP A 70 -18.86 -19.84 2.80
N VAL A 71 -18.63 -20.17 4.08
CA VAL A 71 -17.41 -20.84 4.55
C VAL A 71 -17.81 -22.22 5.03
N ALA A 72 -17.25 -23.25 4.39
CA ALA A 72 -17.56 -24.64 4.74
C ALA A 72 -16.94 -25.05 6.09
N ALA A 73 -17.52 -26.05 6.75
CA ALA A 73 -16.93 -26.61 7.95
C ALA A 73 -15.52 -27.17 7.65
N GLY A 74 -14.53 -26.76 8.44
CA GLY A 74 -13.12 -27.11 8.23
C GLY A 74 -12.35 -26.20 7.26
N GLU A 75 -13.03 -25.26 6.58
CA GLU A 75 -12.36 -24.22 5.80
C GLU A 75 -11.78 -23.14 6.73
N ALA A 76 -10.59 -22.62 6.40
CA ALA A 76 -9.97 -21.56 7.17
C ALA A 76 -10.70 -20.23 6.95
N LEU A 77 -10.94 -19.49 8.03
CA LEU A 77 -11.44 -18.12 7.96
C LEU A 77 -10.34 -17.19 7.42
N VAL A 78 -10.71 -16.35 6.46
CA VAL A 78 -9.79 -15.45 5.78
C VAL A 78 -10.20 -14.00 6.03
N ALA A 79 -9.22 -13.12 6.20
CA ALA A 79 -9.41 -11.68 6.34
C ALA A 79 -8.65 -10.91 5.26
N TRP A 80 -9.25 -9.79 4.85
CA TRP A 80 -8.72 -8.84 3.90
C TRP A 80 -8.58 -7.48 4.57
N CYS A 81 -7.36 -6.91 4.51
CA CYS A 81 -7.02 -5.60 5.08
C CYS A 81 -6.98 -4.48 4.02
N GLY A 82 -7.64 -4.68 2.88
CA GLY A 82 -7.66 -3.73 1.78
C GLY A 82 -6.63 -4.02 0.67
N PRO A 83 -6.62 -3.19 -0.40
CA PRO A 83 -5.70 -3.35 -1.52
C PRO A 83 -4.29 -2.94 -1.11
N GLN A 84 -3.45 -3.91 -0.74
CA GLN A 84 -2.07 -3.69 -0.29
C GLN A 84 -1.11 -4.45 -1.23
N PRO A 85 0.00 -3.84 -1.66
CA PRO A 85 1.06 -4.57 -2.36
C PRO A 85 1.79 -5.54 -1.40
N ASN A 86 2.47 -6.55 -1.95
CA ASN A 86 3.20 -7.52 -1.15
C ASN A 86 4.32 -6.90 -0.33
N SER A 87 4.93 -5.80 -0.80
CA SER A 87 5.89 -5.02 -0.02
C SER A 87 5.31 -4.54 1.32
N ARG A 88 4.07 -4.05 1.30
CA ARG A 88 3.37 -3.56 2.48
C ARG A 88 2.84 -4.70 3.36
N LEU A 89 2.43 -5.81 2.75
CA LEU A 89 2.06 -7.01 3.48
C LEU A 89 3.24 -7.58 4.27
N LEU A 90 4.41 -7.66 3.63
CA LEU A 90 5.62 -8.20 4.25
C LEU A 90 6.09 -7.32 5.41
N ILE A 91 6.15 -6.00 5.21
CA ILE A 91 6.64 -5.07 6.24
C ILE A 91 5.70 -5.00 7.45
N ASN A 92 4.39 -5.00 7.23
CA ASN A 92 3.42 -4.81 8.31
C ASN A 92 2.99 -6.12 8.98
N TYR A 93 2.93 -7.21 8.24
CA TYR A 93 2.33 -8.47 8.69
C TYR A 93 3.25 -9.68 8.57
N GLY A 94 4.43 -9.54 7.94
CA GLY A 94 5.42 -10.62 7.85
C GLY A 94 5.11 -11.70 6.82
N PHE A 95 4.20 -11.46 5.88
CA PHE A 95 3.86 -12.41 4.82
C PHE A 95 3.65 -11.74 3.45
N VAL A 96 3.61 -12.54 2.40
CA VAL A 96 3.21 -12.13 1.04
C VAL A 96 2.09 -13.02 0.54
N ASP A 97 1.26 -12.53 -0.38
CA ASP A 97 0.29 -13.34 -1.11
C ASP A 97 0.78 -13.48 -2.57
N PRO A 98 1.18 -14.69 -3.00
CA PRO A 98 1.66 -14.93 -4.37
C PRO A 98 0.64 -14.58 -5.45
N ASP A 99 -0.65 -14.63 -5.11
CA ASP A 99 -1.77 -14.42 -6.02
C ASP A 99 -2.37 -13.00 -5.91
N ASN A 100 -1.65 -12.08 -5.28
CA ASN A 100 -2.11 -10.73 -4.96
C ASN A 100 -2.32 -9.86 -6.22
N PRO A 101 -3.58 -9.54 -6.60
CA PRO A 101 -3.86 -8.70 -7.76
C PRO A 101 -3.53 -7.21 -7.54
N TYR A 102 -3.20 -6.83 -6.30
CA TYR A 102 -2.80 -5.49 -5.89
C TYR A 102 -1.28 -5.34 -5.78
N ASP A 103 -0.53 -6.39 -6.09
CA ASP A 103 0.92 -6.30 -6.02
C ASP A 103 1.47 -5.29 -7.03
N MET A 104 2.42 -4.48 -6.56
CA MET A 104 3.05 -3.43 -7.35
C MET A 104 4.38 -2.99 -6.73
N LEU A 105 5.25 -2.48 -7.60
CA LEU A 105 6.44 -1.73 -7.23
C LEU A 105 6.21 -0.24 -7.46
N GLU A 106 6.58 0.59 -6.49
CA GLU A 106 6.59 2.05 -6.67
C GLU A 106 7.85 2.47 -7.45
N LEU A 107 7.65 3.09 -8.61
CA LEU A 107 8.70 3.72 -9.41
C LEU A 107 8.60 5.23 -9.27
N VAL A 108 9.61 5.86 -8.70
CA VAL A 108 9.71 7.31 -8.63
C VAL A 108 10.54 7.83 -9.79
N VAL A 109 9.96 8.72 -10.59
CA VAL A 109 10.67 9.42 -11.68
C VAL A 109 10.67 10.90 -11.37
N SER A 110 11.84 11.53 -11.45
CA SER A 110 12.00 12.96 -11.21
C SER A 110 12.96 13.60 -12.20
N LEU A 111 12.64 14.82 -12.63
CA LEU A 111 13.56 15.69 -13.34
C LEU A 111 14.53 16.32 -12.34
N SER A 112 15.83 16.15 -12.57
CA SER A 112 16.86 16.78 -11.75
C SER A 112 16.91 18.28 -12.00
N SER A 113 16.99 19.09 -10.94
CA SER A 113 17.21 20.54 -11.06
C SER A 113 18.60 20.90 -11.57
N GLU A 114 19.55 19.96 -11.51
CA GLU A 114 20.91 20.12 -12.02
C GLU A 114 21.01 19.86 -13.53
N ASP A 115 19.94 19.35 -14.14
CA ASP A 115 19.86 19.12 -15.59
C ASP A 115 19.91 20.46 -16.35
N PRO A 116 20.86 20.68 -17.28
CA PRO A 116 20.92 21.89 -18.09
C PRO A 116 19.62 22.20 -18.85
N LEU A 117 18.85 21.17 -19.19
CA LEU A 117 17.58 21.26 -19.90
C LEU A 117 16.36 21.33 -18.96
N PHE A 118 16.57 21.40 -17.64
CA PHE A 118 15.49 21.33 -16.63
C PHE A 118 14.33 22.28 -16.90
N HIS A 119 14.62 23.55 -17.20
CA HIS A 119 13.57 24.54 -17.48
C HIS A 119 12.75 24.19 -18.73
N ARG A 120 13.39 23.66 -19.78
CA ARG A 120 12.71 23.23 -21.02
C ARG A 120 11.84 21.99 -20.74
N LYS A 121 12.44 20.96 -20.14
CA LYS A 121 11.75 19.71 -19.75
C LYS A 121 10.54 19.99 -18.85
N ARG A 122 10.70 20.84 -17.83
CA ARG A 122 9.60 21.24 -16.95
C ARG A 122 8.48 21.99 -17.69
N SER A 123 8.83 22.90 -18.60
CA SER A 123 7.85 23.67 -19.37
C SER A 123 7.04 22.77 -20.31
N ARG A 124 7.71 21.84 -20.99
CA ARG A 124 7.07 20.82 -21.82
C ARG A 124 6.15 19.91 -21.00
N LEU A 125 6.60 19.47 -19.83
CA LEU A 125 5.81 18.65 -18.92
C LEU A 125 4.54 19.38 -18.45
N ALA A 126 4.64 20.68 -18.13
CA ALA A 126 3.51 21.51 -17.75
C ALA A 126 2.50 21.74 -18.90
N GLY A 127 2.97 21.70 -20.15
CA GLY A 127 2.15 21.79 -21.36
C GLY A 127 1.38 20.50 -21.70
N THR A 128 1.70 19.37 -21.06
CA THR A 128 0.95 18.11 -21.29
C THR A 128 -0.45 18.18 -20.70
N GLN A 129 -1.43 17.54 -21.35
CA GLN A 129 -2.82 17.46 -20.84
C GLN A 129 -2.89 16.81 -19.45
N ALA A 130 -1.91 15.95 -19.12
CA ALA A 130 -1.82 15.26 -17.85
C ALA A 130 -1.33 16.14 -16.67
N LYS A 131 -0.90 17.39 -16.91
CA LYS A 131 -0.41 18.35 -15.90
C LYS A 131 0.54 17.72 -14.88
N LEU A 132 1.51 16.95 -15.38
CA LEU A 132 2.41 16.18 -14.54
C LEU A 132 3.38 17.11 -13.80
N GLY A 133 3.60 16.86 -12.51
CA GLY A 133 4.68 17.47 -11.74
C GLY A 133 6.06 16.93 -12.12
N THR A 134 7.11 17.64 -11.74
CA THR A 134 8.52 17.29 -12.01
C THR A 134 8.99 16.03 -11.29
N ARG A 135 8.25 15.57 -10.28
CA ARG A 135 8.44 14.31 -9.58
C ARG A 135 7.10 13.58 -9.56
N GLN A 136 7.11 12.34 -10.01
CA GLN A 136 5.93 11.48 -10.09
C GLN A 136 6.23 10.11 -9.51
N VAL A 137 5.21 9.48 -8.94
CA VAL A 137 5.26 8.11 -8.45
C VAL A 137 4.32 7.27 -9.29
N PHE A 138 4.83 6.20 -9.88
CA PHE A 138 4.09 5.28 -10.71
C PHE A 138 4.02 3.90 -10.06
N ALA A 139 2.88 3.23 -10.23
CA ALA A 139 2.67 1.86 -9.77
C ALA A 139 2.98 0.86 -10.89
N LEU A 140 4.12 0.20 -10.83
CA LEU A 140 4.46 -0.87 -11.76
C LEU A 140 3.81 -2.17 -11.30
N LYS A 141 2.99 -2.77 -12.16
CA LYS A 141 2.36 -4.07 -11.89
C LYS A 141 3.14 -5.20 -12.58
N PRO A 142 3.09 -6.44 -12.05
CA PRO A 142 3.65 -7.60 -12.73
C PRO A 142 3.05 -7.81 -14.14
N ALA A 143 3.84 -8.37 -15.04
CA ALA A 143 3.36 -8.76 -16.36
C ALA A 143 2.15 -9.71 -16.24
N PRO A 144 1.15 -9.64 -17.15
CA PRO A 144 1.13 -8.89 -18.41
C PRO A 144 0.53 -7.47 -18.30
N ALA A 145 0.46 -6.88 -17.10
CA ALA A 145 -0.13 -5.55 -16.94
C ALA A 145 0.63 -4.50 -17.78
N PRO A 146 -0.08 -3.56 -18.45
CA PRO A 146 0.57 -2.51 -19.21
C PRO A 146 1.31 -1.55 -18.28
N LEU A 147 2.34 -0.88 -18.82
CA LEU A 147 3.00 0.22 -18.12
C LEU A 147 2.00 1.34 -17.80
N PRO A 148 2.17 2.03 -16.66
CA PRO A 148 1.33 3.16 -16.31
C PRO A 148 1.30 4.24 -17.42
N PRO A 149 0.13 4.87 -17.65
CA PRO A 149 0.04 5.95 -18.62
C PRO A 149 1.01 7.08 -18.26
N ASN A 150 1.59 7.70 -19.29
CA ASN A 150 2.57 8.79 -19.18
C ASN A 150 3.92 8.44 -18.56
N LEU A 151 4.13 7.21 -18.06
CA LEU A 151 5.44 6.80 -17.54
C LEU A 151 6.50 6.89 -18.64
N LEU A 152 6.21 6.32 -19.81
CA LEU A 152 7.14 6.38 -20.95
C LEU A 152 7.41 7.81 -21.38
N SER A 153 6.39 8.65 -21.49
CA SER A 153 6.55 10.06 -21.87
C SER A 153 7.43 10.84 -20.88
N LEU A 154 7.27 10.59 -19.57
CA LEU A 154 8.12 11.24 -18.56
C LEU A 154 9.54 10.69 -18.57
N VAL A 155 9.73 9.38 -18.75
CA VAL A 155 11.06 8.75 -18.83
C VAL A 155 11.81 9.22 -20.08
N GLN A 156 11.14 9.28 -21.23
CA GLN A 156 11.71 9.85 -22.47
C GLN A 156 12.16 11.30 -22.26
N LEU A 157 11.30 12.12 -21.64
CA LEU A 157 11.64 13.50 -21.33
C LEU A 157 12.79 13.61 -20.33
N ALA A 158 12.84 12.73 -19.33
CA ALA A 158 13.93 12.70 -18.36
C ALA A 158 15.26 12.35 -19.03
N LEU A 159 15.26 11.41 -19.97
CA LEU A 159 16.44 10.92 -20.69
C LEU A 159 16.86 11.78 -21.89
N ALA A 160 16.07 12.78 -22.30
CA ALA A 160 16.44 13.67 -23.40
C ALA A 160 17.77 14.40 -23.11
N GLU A 161 18.77 14.20 -23.96
CA GLU A 161 20.10 14.83 -23.82
C GLU A 161 20.22 16.11 -24.64
N THR A 162 19.45 16.21 -25.74
CA THR A 162 19.46 17.39 -26.61
C THR A 162 18.16 18.20 -26.47
N PRO A 163 18.19 19.50 -26.84
CA PRO A 163 17.00 20.34 -26.91
C PRO A 163 15.92 19.76 -27.84
N GLU A 164 16.31 19.09 -28.92
CA GLU A 164 15.40 18.49 -29.91
C GLU A 164 14.67 17.28 -29.34
N ASP A 165 15.36 16.43 -28.59
CA ASP A 165 14.77 15.27 -27.90
C ASP A 165 13.73 15.71 -26.84
N ALA A 166 13.96 16.87 -26.22
CA ALA A 166 13.04 17.42 -25.24
C ALA A 166 11.75 17.96 -25.87
N ASP A 167 11.76 18.29 -27.16
CA ASP A 167 10.64 18.93 -27.87
C ASP A 167 9.77 17.93 -28.69
N GLN A 168 10.22 16.69 -28.91
CA GLN A 168 9.46 15.56 -29.49
C GLN A 168 8.54 14.91 -28.46
#